data_AF-A0A5E4PTI2-F1
#
_entry.id   AF-A0A5E4PTI2-F1
#
_cell.length_a   1.000
_cell.length_b   1.000
_cell.length_c   1.000
_cell.angle_alpha   90.00
_cell.angle_beta   90.00
_cell.angle_gamma   90.00
#
_symmetry.space_group_name_H-M   'P 1'
#
loop_
_entity.id
_entity.type
_entity.pdbx_description
1 polymer ?
#
loop_
_entity_poly.entity_id
_entity_poly.type
_entity_poly.pdbx_seq_one_letter_code
_entity_poly.pdbx_strand_id
1 'polypeptide(L)'
;MLVNHRLLLTRVRCKCRHYRKYLSSKANLAEIEVPFSNGTKLKLTSGRYARFADGACVATLGNTSVLSTVVSKAKQSSSNFLPLVVDYRQKAAAAGRIPTNFLRKELGPTDREVLTSRVIDRSLRPLFPYNYNFDTQIVCNMLAVDGTNLPETVAINAASTALALSDVPWNGPIGAVRLGHIDNEIIVNPTRRDLEESTLNLIVAAASGNLVVMLEGSAKDILQQDLLKAIKLGTKEAQNIVRSIEKLQKDYGKMKREYETQTPLEQSIVDSVQTLSSMKIREILSDHNHDKLSRDNAISELRQTVMNQLRETEADLNQLQDCFNTNLRQIFRQLIFETDTRCDGRHLDELRKINCECAVSTWTNPGAVYCSI
;
A
#
# COMPACT_ATOMS: atom_id res chain seq x y z
N MET A 1 -31.84 18.06 -5.78
CA MET A 1 -32.44 19.27 -5.15
C MET A 1 -31.31 20.15 -4.62
N LEU A 2 -30.93 21.19 -5.38
CA LEU A 2 -29.91 22.16 -4.99
C LEU A 2 -30.50 23.11 -3.94
N VAL A 3 -30.00 23.06 -2.70
CA VAL A 3 -30.42 23.94 -1.61
C VAL A 3 -29.79 25.32 -1.81
N ASN A 4 -30.67 26.31 -1.99
CA ASN A 4 -30.36 27.74 -2.05
C ASN A 4 -29.72 28.22 -0.74
N HIS A 5 -28.48 28.72 -0.79
CA HIS A 5 -27.94 29.57 0.27
C HIS A 5 -27.74 31.01 -0.24
N ARG A 6 -28.42 31.94 0.45
CA ARG A 6 -28.43 33.39 0.24
C ARG A 6 -27.00 33.96 0.17
N LEU A 7 -26.67 34.56 -0.97
CA LEU A 7 -25.46 35.35 -1.19
C LEU A 7 -25.68 36.78 -0.69
N LEU A 8 -24.97 37.18 0.38
CA LEU A 8 -24.89 38.57 0.82
C LEU A 8 -23.93 39.34 -0.11
N LEU A 9 -24.49 40.16 -0.99
CA LEU A 9 -23.77 41.03 -1.92
C LEU A 9 -23.45 42.38 -1.26
N THR A 10 -22.20 42.59 -0.85
CA THR A 10 -21.69 43.94 -0.60
C THR A 10 -21.17 44.54 -1.91
N ARG A 11 -21.93 45.49 -2.47
CA ARG A 11 -21.56 46.23 -3.69
C ARG A 11 -20.52 47.30 -3.36
N VAL A 12 -19.26 47.06 -3.70
CA VAL A 12 -18.27 48.14 -3.83
C VAL A 12 -18.24 48.55 -5.32
N ARG A 13 -18.74 49.74 -5.62
CA ARG A 13 -18.66 50.34 -6.97
C ARG A 13 -17.26 50.91 -7.17
N CYS A 14 -16.44 50.26 -7.97
CA CYS A 14 -15.30 50.87 -8.66
C CYS A 14 -15.45 50.65 -10.16
N LYS A 15 -15.28 51.72 -10.94
CA LYS A 15 -15.42 51.73 -12.40
C LYS A 15 -14.40 50.78 -13.03
N CYS A 16 -14.86 50.00 -14.02
CA CYS A 16 -14.05 49.23 -14.97
C CYS A 16 -13.22 48.07 -14.40
N ARG A 17 -13.91 47.03 -13.91
CA ARG A 17 -13.64 45.58 -14.07
C ARG A 17 -14.40 44.83 -12.97
N HIS A 18 -15.33 43.96 -13.37
CA HIS A 18 -16.07 43.13 -12.42
C HIS A 18 -15.15 42.02 -11.88
N TYR A 19 -14.33 42.32 -10.88
CA TYR A 19 -13.62 41.29 -10.13
C TYR A 19 -14.60 40.64 -9.16
N ARG A 20 -15.09 39.45 -9.53
CA ARG A 20 -15.83 38.57 -8.63
C ARG A 20 -14.83 37.95 -7.66
N LYS A 21 -14.60 38.59 -6.50
CA LYS A 21 -13.87 37.95 -5.39
C LYS A 21 -14.76 36.85 -4.81
N TYR A 22 -14.55 35.62 -5.24
CA TYR A 22 -15.05 34.45 -4.52
C TYR A 22 -14.23 34.29 -3.23
N LEU A 23 -14.64 34.96 -2.15
CA LEU A 23 -14.21 34.56 -0.82
C LEU A 23 -14.96 33.26 -0.46
N SER A 24 -14.33 32.12 -0.68
CA SER A 24 -14.72 30.85 -0.05
C SER A 24 -14.38 30.97 1.44
N SER A 25 -15.28 31.59 2.21
CA SER A 25 -15.03 32.00 3.59
C SER A 25 -15.32 30.92 4.66
N LYS A 26 -15.61 29.69 4.27
CA LYS A 26 -15.62 28.54 5.20
C LYS A 26 -15.05 27.32 4.50
N ALA A 27 -13.77 27.04 4.75
CA ALA A 27 -13.25 25.71 4.50
C ALA A 27 -13.86 24.79 5.57
N ASN A 28 -14.58 23.75 5.16
CA ASN A 28 -14.91 22.65 6.07
C ASN A 28 -13.59 21.96 6.40
N LEU A 29 -12.99 22.38 7.51
CA LEU A 29 -11.75 21.83 8.04
C LEU A 29 -12.13 20.57 8.80
N ALA A 30 -11.68 19.43 8.28
CA ALA A 30 -11.77 18.16 8.98
C ALA A 30 -10.51 18.04 9.85
N GLU A 31 -10.69 17.87 11.15
CA GLU A 31 -9.58 17.77 12.10
C GLU A 31 -9.90 16.73 13.16
N ILE A 32 -8.96 15.83 13.42
CA ILE A 32 -9.04 14.89 14.54
C ILE A 32 -7.67 14.69 15.16
N GLU A 33 -7.65 14.52 16.48
CA GLU A 33 -6.47 14.12 17.23
C GLU A 33 -6.64 12.67 17.69
N VAL A 34 -5.64 11.84 17.41
CA VAL A 34 -5.59 10.45 17.84
C VAL A 34 -4.56 10.34 18.98
N PRO A 35 -4.98 10.08 20.22
CA PRO A 35 -4.04 9.86 21.32
C PRO A 35 -3.43 8.46 21.24
N PHE A 36 -2.14 8.37 21.52
CA PHE A 36 -1.41 7.12 21.71
C PHE A 36 -1.25 6.79 23.20
N SER A 37 -0.93 5.54 23.51
CA SER A 37 -0.68 5.07 24.88
C SER A 37 0.44 5.80 25.62
N ASN A 38 1.44 6.32 24.90
CA ASN A 38 2.55 7.10 25.47
C ASN A 38 2.22 8.60 25.70
N GLY A 39 0.97 9.02 25.48
CA GLY A 39 0.52 10.41 25.62
C GLY A 39 0.79 11.31 24.42
N THR A 40 1.55 10.84 23.43
CA THR A 40 1.71 11.57 22.16
C THR A 40 0.41 11.54 21.36
N LYS A 41 0.24 12.52 20.46
CA LYS A 41 -0.98 12.63 19.65
C LYS A 41 -0.62 12.77 18.17
N LEU A 42 -1.30 11.99 17.34
CA LEU A 42 -1.29 12.17 15.89
C LEU A 42 -2.45 13.08 15.50
N LYS A 43 -2.15 14.21 14.88
CA LYS A 43 -3.14 15.16 14.37
C LYS A 43 -3.33 14.96 12.88
N LEU A 44 -4.56 14.73 12.44
CA LEU A 44 -4.93 14.59 11.03
C LEU A 44 -5.82 15.77 10.65
N THR A 45 -5.43 16.50 9.61
CA THR A 45 -6.18 17.67 9.11
C THR A 45 -6.43 17.58 7.61
N SER A 46 -7.61 17.98 7.15
CA SER A 46 -7.99 18.01 5.73
C SER A 46 -8.82 19.26 5.40
N GLY A 47 -8.99 19.55 4.11
CA GLY A 47 -9.76 20.69 3.59
C GLY A 47 -8.99 22.01 3.47
N ARG A 48 -7.83 22.14 4.11
CA ARG A 48 -7.00 23.35 4.03
C ARG A 48 -6.19 23.44 2.73
N TYR A 49 -5.49 22.37 2.39
CA TYR A 49 -4.52 22.31 1.28
C TYR A 49 -5.02 21.42 0.14
N ALA A 50 -4.47 21.62 -1.07
CA ALA A 50 -4.64 20.76 -2.24
C ALA A 50 -6.11 20.37 -2.55
N ARG A 51 -7.03 21.35 -2.52
CA ARG A 51 -8.48 21.11 -2.67
C ARG A 51 -8.92 20.56 -4.04
N PHE A 52 -8.06 20.66 -5.04
CA PHE A 52 -8.30 20.09 -6.37
C PHE A 52 -7.89 18.62 -6.48
N ALA A 53 -7.19 18.07 -5.49
CA ALA A 53 -6.94 16.63 -5.44
C ALA A 53 -8.22 15.87 -5.06
N ASP A 54 -8.28 14.60 -5.45
CA ASP A 54 -9.38 13.72 -5.07
C ASP A 54 -9.41 13.54 -3.55
N GLY A 55 -8.23 13.40 -2.93
CA GLY A 55 -8.07 13.42 -1.48
C GLY A 55 -6.81 14.17 -1.06
N ALA A 56 -6.85 14.81 0.11
CA ALA A 56 -5.67 15.43 0.71
C ALA A 56 -5.75 15.38 2.24
N CYS A 57 -4.62 15.12 2.90
CA CYS A 57 -4.52 15.16 4.35
C CYS A 57 -3.13 15.62 4.77
N VAL A 58 -3.05 16.44 5.81
CA VAL A 58 -1.82 16.73 6.54
C VAL A 58 -1.87 15.98 7.86
N ALA A 59 -0.96 15.03 8.03
CA ALA A 59 -0.72 14.38 9.31
C ALA A 59 0.45 15.05 10.03
N THR A 60 0.31 15.25 11.34
CA THR A 60 1.33 15.87 12.19
C THR A 60 1.53 15.04 13.46
N LEU A 61 2.78 14.71 13.77
CA LEU A 61 3.20 14.06 15.01
C LEU A 61 4.34 14.88 15.61
N GLY A 62 4.15 15.41 16.81
CA GLY A 62 5.06 16.41 17.36
C GLY A 62 5.11 17.65 16.46
N ASN A 63 6.28 17.97 15.93
CA ASN A 63 6.46 19.06 14.95
C ASN A 63 6.78 18.53 13.54
N THR A 64 6.79 17.21 13.33
CA THR A 64 6.93 16.60 12.01
C THR A 64 5.58 16.51 11.31
N SER A 65 5.47 17.08 10.10
CA SER A 65 4.23 17.13 9.33
C SER A 65 4.42 16.70 7.88
N VAL A 66 3.47 15.92 7.36
CA VAL A 66 3.50 15.39 5.99
C VAL A 66 2.14 15.65 5.33
N LEU A 67 2.18 16.28 4.15
CA LEU A 67 1.02 16.44 3.27
C LEU A 67 0.97 15.26 2.31
N SER A 68 -0.09 14.46 2.39
CA SER A 68 -0.42 13.45 1.39
C SER A 68 -1.55 13.94 0.48
N THR A 69 -1.40 13.73 -0.82
CA THR A 69 -2.41 14.01 -1.83
C THR A 69 -2.62 12.79 -2.71
N VAL A 70 -3.88 12.50 -3.01
CA VAL A 70 -4.32 11.36 -3.82
C VAL A 70 -5.03 11.90 -5.05
N VAL A 71 -4.68 11.36 -6.21
CA VAL A 71 -5.36 11.63 -7.48
C VAL A 71 -5.52 10.31 -8.23
N SER A 72 -6.72 10.02 -8.71
CA SER A 72 -7.00 8.88 -9.57
C SER A 72 -7.73 9.33 -10.83
N LYS A 73 -7.28 8.87 -11.99
CA LYS A 73 -7.98 9.17 -13.25
C LYS A 73 -9.38 8.55 -13.25
N ALA A 74 -10.33 9.24 -13.89
CA ALA A 74 -11.68 8.72 -14.08
C ALA A 74 -11.77 7.67 -15.20
N LYS A 75 -10.79 7.64 -16.12
CA LYS A 75 -10.72 6.68 -17.22
C LYS A 75 -9.84 5.49 -16.83
N GLN A 76 -10.31 4.28 -17.12
CA GLN A 76 -9.55 3.06 -16.93
C GLN A 76 -8.26 3.08 -17.78
N SER A 77 -7.18 2.57 -17.21
CA SER A 77 -5.92 2.35 -17.92
C SER A 77 -6.05 1.17 -18.88
N SER A 78 -5.23 1.14 -19.93
CA SER A 78 -5.14 -0.03 -20.83
C SER A 78 -4.37 -1.20 -20.21
N SER A 79 -4.00 -1.11 -18.93
CA SER A 79 -3.18 -2.11 -18.25
C SER A 79 -4.06 -3.10 -17.48
N ASN A 80 -3.67 -4.38 -17.47
CA ASN A 80 -4.35 -5.45 -16.74
C ASN A 80 -3.92 -5.52 -15.26
N PHE A 81 -3.33 -4.46 -14.72
CA PHE A 81 -2.89 -4.38 -13.33
C PHE A 81 -3.28 -3.02 -12.73
N LEU A 82 -3.05 -2.83 -11.43
CA LEU A 82 -3.21 -1.55 -10.75
C LEU A 82 -1.97 -0.65 -10.95
N PRO A 83 -2.04 0.38 -11.82
CA PRO A 83 -1.00 1.41 -11.95
C PRO A 83 -1.05 2.40 -10.77
N LEU A 84 -0.68 1.90 -9.59
CA LEU A 84 -0.49 2.71 -8.40
C LEU A 84 0.96 3.17 -8.29
N VAL A 85 1.17 4.48 -8.26
CA VAL A 85 2.47 5.12 -8.03
C VAL A 85 2.44 5.87 -6.71
N VAL A 86 3.40 5.60 -5.84
CA VAL A 86 3.53 6.25 -4.53
C VAL A 86 4.87 6.96 -4.45
N ASP A 87 4.82 8.30 -4.35
CA ASP A 87 5.98 9.15 -4.28
C ASP A 87 6.08 9.82 -2.91
N TYR A 88 7.15 9.52 -2.17
CA TYR A 88 7.49 10.22 -0.95
C TYR A 88 8.66 11.18 -1.22
N ARG A 89 8.50 12.44 -0.83
CA ARG A 89 9.50 13.50 -1.05
C ARG A 89 9.81 14.26 0.25
N GLN A 90 11.08 14.26 0.62
CA GLN A 90 11.63 15.02 1.72
C GLN A 90 12.29 16.29 1.19
N LYS A 91 11.59 17.42 1.29
CA LYS A 91 12.13 18.72 0.86
C LYS A 91 13.08 19.27 1.93
N ALA A 92 14.24 19.80 1.53
CA ALA A 92 15.17 20.48 2.44
C ALA A 92 14.53 21.68 3.16
N ALA A 93 13.56 22.33 2.50
CA ALA A 93 12.74 23.38 3.09
C ALA A 93 11.97 22.92 4.35
N ALA A 94 11.60 21.63 4.44
CA ALA A 94 10.94 21.09 5.63
C ALA A 94 11.86 21.10 6.86
N ALA A 95 13.18 21.08 6.65
CA ALA A 95 14.20 21.22 7.70
C ALA A 95 14.73 22.66 7.81
N GLY A 96 14.14 23.62 7.08
CA GLY A 96 14.62 25.01 7.03
C GLY A 96 15.99 25.17 6.37
N ARG A 97 16.39 24.24 5.49
CA ARG A 97 17.71 24.25 4.83
C ARG A 97 17.59 24.46 3.34
N ILE A 98 18.59 25.12 2.76
CA ILE A 98 18.77 25.21 1.31
C ILE A 98 19.65 24.03 0.88
N PRO A 99 19.29 23.27 -0.18
CA PRO A 99 20.15 22.21 -0.70
C PRO A 99 21.58 22.73 -0.99
N THR A 100 22.58 21.94 -0.62
CA THR A 100 24.00 22.32 -0.73
C THR A 100 24.62 22.00 -2.10
N ASN A 101 23.87 21.32 -2.96
CA ASN A 101 24.34 20.98 -4.31
C ASN A 101 24.44 22.21 -5.22
N PHE A 102 25.17 22.05 -6.34
CA PHE A 102 25.40 23.11 -7.32
C PHE A 102 24.10 23.75 -7.83
N LEU A 103 23.06 22.94 -8.07
CA LEU A 103 21.78 23.41 -8.62
C LEU A 103 20.85 24.05 -7.58
N ARG A 104 21.16 23.98 -6.28
CA ARG A 104 20.31 24.44 -5.17
C ARG A 104 18.87 23.92 -5.24
N LYS A 105 18.69 22.69 -5.72
CA LYS A 105 17.39 22.02 -5.93
C LYS A 105 17.45 20.58 -5.42
N GLU A 106 16.31 20.03 -5.04
CA GLU A 106 16.23 18.59 -4.76
C GLU A 106 16.58 17.80 -6.03
N LEU A 107 17.42 16.77 -5.89
CA LEU A 107 17.78 15.88 -6.99
C LEU A 107 16.74 14.75 -7.14
N GLY A 108 17.11 13.69 -7.86
CA GLY A 108 16.36 12.44 -7.91
C GLY A 108 16.06 11.89 -6.50
N PRO A 109 15.11 10.94 -6.41
CA PRO A 109 14.74 10.36 -5.12
C PRO A 109 15.92 9.65 -4.46
N THR A 110 16.11 9.88 -3.18
CA THR A 110 17.12 9.20 -2.36
C THR A 110 16.65 7.80 -1.97
N ASP A 111 17.57 6.91 -1.59
CA ASP A 111 17.23 5.55 -1.17
C ASP A 111 16.20 5.53 -0.02
N ARG A 112 16.31 6.46 0.92
CA ARG A 112 15.33 6.59 2.02
C ARG A 112 13.95 7.00 1.52
N GLU A 113 13.87 7.89 0.54
CA GLU A 113 12.60 8.26 -0.07
C GLU A 113 11.99 7.09 -0.83
N VAL A 114 12.79 6.33 -1.59
CA VAL A 114 12.34 5.14 -2.30
C VAL A 114 11.85 4.05 -1.33
N LEU A 115 12.59 3.79 -0.25
CA LEU A 115 12.17 2.83 0.78
C LEU A 115 10.88 3.26 1.47
N THR A 116 10.74 4.55 1.80
CA THR A 116 9.52 5.08 2.42
C THR A 116 8.32 4.98 1.46
N SER A 117 8.52 5.33 0.19
CA SER A 117 7.52 5.11 -0.88
C SER A 117 7.05 3.66 -0.94
N ARG A 118 7.98 2.70 -0.88
CA ARG A 118 7.66 1.26 -0.92
C ARG A 118 6.87 0.80 0.31
N VAL A 119 7.22 1.29 1.49
CA VAL A 119 6.49 0.96 2.74
C VAL A 119 5.05 1.49 2.67
N ILE A 120 4.85 2.70 2.15
CA ILE A 120 3.50 3.28 1.94
C ILE A 120 2.73 2.45 0.88
N ASP A 121 3.34 2.16 -0.28
CA ASP A 121 2.70 1.36 -1.34
C ASP A 121 2.26 -0.02 -0.85
N ARG A 122 3.15 -0.76 -0.18
CA ARG A 122 2.85 -2.09 0.37
C ARG A 122 1.73 -2.08 1.40
N SER A 123 1.57 -0.97 2.14
CA SER A 123 0.51 -0.82 3.13
C SER A 123 -0.86 -0.56 2.50
N LEU A 124 -0.90 0.12 1.35
CA LEU A 124 -2.15 0.59 0.73
C LEU A 124 -2.64 -0.31 -0.40
N ARG A 125 -1.71 -0.87 -1.20
CA ARG A 125 -1.99 -1.63 -2.43
C ARG A 125 -2.93 -2.83 -2.23
N PRO A 126 -2.80 -3.67 -1.18
CA PRO A 126 -3.66 -4.85 -1.01
C PRO A 126 -5.14 -4.52 -0.78
N LEU A 127 -5.45 -3.28 -0.40
CA LEU A 127 -6.81 -2.85 -0.06
C LEU A 127 -7.54 -2.20 -1.24
N PHE A 128 -6.90 -2.09 -2.40
CA PHE A 128 -7.63 -1.73 -3.61
C PHE A 128 -8.50 -2.91 -4.07
N PRO A 129 -9.72 -2.65 -4.58
CA PRO A 129 -10.56 -3.68 -5.13
C PRO A 129 -9.87 -4.49 -6.23
N TYR A 130 -10.27 -5.75 -6.39
CA TYR A 130 -9.82 -6.58 -7.50
C TYR A 130 -10.20 -5.92 -8.84
N ASN A 131 -9.31 -5.95 -9.82
CA ASN A 131 -9.46 -5.30 -11.14
C ASN A 131 -9.63 -3.78 -11.12
N TYR A 132 -9.21 -3.10 -10.05
CA TYR A 132 -9.12 -1.64 -10.05
C TYR A 132 -7.92 -1.18 -10.91
N ASN A 133 -8.14 -0.94 -12.21
CA ASN A 133 -7.09 -0.64 -13.18
C ASN A 133 -7.08 0.86 -13.55
N PHE A 134 -7.11 1.76 -12.58
CA PHE A 134 -7.09 3.21 -12.80
C PHE A 134 -5.74 3.81 -12.36
N ASP A 135 -5.17 4.67 -13.19
CA ASP A 135 -3.94 5.42 -12.89
C ASP A 135 -4.14 6.21 -11.60
N THR A 136 -3.51 5.75 -10.53
CA THR A 136 -3.65 6.32 -9.19
C THR A 136 -2.28 6.76 -8.70
N GLN A 137 -2.17 8.03 -8.33
CA GLN A 137 -0.96 8.61 -7.78
C GLN A 137 -1.19 9.08 -6.35
N ILE A 138 -0.28 8.70 -5.47
CA ILE A 138 -0.24 9.17 -4.08
C ILE A 138 1.09 9.87 -3.88
N VAL A 139 1.04 11.16 -3.57
CA VAL A 139 2.25 11.97 -3.33
C VAL A 139 2.27 12.44 -1.89
N CYS A 140 3.31 12.05 -1.16
CA CYS A 140 3.56 12.43 0.22
C CYS A 140 4.73 13.43 0.26
N ASN A 141 4.42 14.71 0.49
CA ASN A 141 5.40 15.77 0.64
C ASN A 141 5.60 16.11 2.12
N MET A 142 6.83 16.00 2.61
CA MET A 142 7.17 16.49 3.94
C MET A 142 7.07 18.03 3.99
N LEU A 143 6.32 18.55 4.95
CA LEU A 143 6.14 19.99 5.15
C LEU A 143 7.07 20.54 6.24
N ALA A 144 7.22 19.81 7.35
CA ALA A 144 8.13 20.16 8.43
C ALA A 144 8.72 18.89 9.06
N VAL A 145 9.94 18.99 9.57
CA VAL A 145 10.59 17.92 10.35
C VAL A 145 11.22 18.49 11.60
N ASP A 146 11.04 17.76 12.71
CA ASP A 146 11.53 18.16 14.04
C ASP A 146 12.85 17.49 14.44
N GLY A 147 13.26 16.48 13.67
CA GLY A 147 14.49 15.71 13.90
C GLY A 147 14.38 14.68 15.03
N THR A 148 13.25 14.64 15.73
CA THR A 148 12.98 13.71 16.83
C THR A 148 12.04 12.58 16.38
N ASN A 149 10.96 12.94 15.69
CA ASN A 149 9.97 12.00 15.19
C ASN A 149 10.30 11.60 13.75
N LEU A 150 10.20 10.30 13.49
CA LEU A 150 10.42 9.77 12.15
C LEU A 150 9.15 9.88 11.29
N PRO A 151 9.28 10.26 10.01
CA PRO A 151 8.14 10.67 9.21
C PRO A 151 7.39 9.52 8.52
N GLU A 152 7.92 8.28 8.51
CA GLU A 152 7.35 7.21 7.68
C GLU A 152 5.94 6.81 8.14
N THR A 153 5.73 6.62 9.44
CA THR A 153 4.39 6.30 9.99
C THR A 153 3.41 7.45 9.80
N VAL A 154 3.87 8.69 9.95
CA VAL A 154 3.08 9.90 9.69
C VAL A 154 2.63 9.95 8.23
N ALA A 155 3.52 9.61 7.28
CA ALA A 155 3.21 9.57 5.87
C ALA A 155 2.20 8.47 5.51
N ILE A 156 2.33 7.27 6.07
CA ILE A 156 1.36 6.17 5.86
C ILE A 156 -0.02 6.59 6.36
N ASN A 157 -0.10 7.16 7.57
CA ASN A 157 -1.37 7.62 8.15
C ASN A 157 -1.97 8.79 7.34
N ALA A 158 -1.14 9.71 6.84
CA ALA A 158 -1.59 10.79 5.95
C ALA A 158 -2.20 10.24 4.66
N ALA A 159 -1.53 9.28 4.02
CA ALA A 159 -1.98 8.66 2.77
C ALA A 159 -3.27 7.86 2.96
N SER A 160 -3.35 7.07 4.03
CA SER A 160 -4.56 6.35 4.45
C SER A 160 -5.75 7.31 4.64
N THR A 161 -5.54 8.41 5.36
CA THR A 161 -6.58 9.42 5.59
C THR A 161 -6.98 10.12 4.29
N ALA A 162 -6.01 10.46 3.43
CA ALA A 162 -6.29 11.10 2.15
C ALA A 162 -7.12 10.18 1.23
N LEU A 163 -6.80 8.88 1.15
CA LEU A 163 -7.58 7.89 0.41
C LEU A 163 -8.98 7.69 0.99
N ALA A 164 -9.09 7.59 2.32
CA ALA A 164 -10.37 7.43 3.00
C ALA A 164 -11.32 8.60 2.70
N LEU A 165 -10.82 9.83 2.75
CA LEU A 165 -11.58 11.06 2.46
C LEU A 165 -11.83 11.30 0.96
N SER A 166 -11.06 10.67 0.08
CA SER A 166 -11.23 10.79 -1.37
C SER A 166 -12.47 10.06 -1.87
N ASP A 167 -12.84 10.31 -3.12
CA ASP A 167 -13.85 9.54 -3.84
C ASP A 167 -13.28 8.23 -4.42
N VAL A 168 -11.97 7.95 -4.31
CA VAL A 168 -11.34 6.73 -4.85
C VAL A 168 -11.86 5.48 -4.14
N PRO A 169 -12.29 4.42 -4.86
CA PRO A 169 -12.71 3.14 -4.30
C PRO A 169 -11.53 2.42 -3.64
N TRP A 170 -11.58 2.27 -2.32
CA TRP A 170 -10.51 1.68 -1.52
C TRP A 170 -11.07 1.09 -0.22
N ASN A 171 -10.70 -0.15 0.11
CA ASN A 171 -11.24 -0.92 1.23
C ASN A 171 -10.47 -0.71 2.55
N GLY A 172 -9.85 0.46 2.72
CA GLY A 172 -9.26 0.88 3.98
C GLY A 172 -10.31 1.44 4.98
N PRO A 173 -9.91 2.21 6.00
CA PRO A 173 -8.59 2.77 6.21
C PRO A 173 -7.59 1.83 6.91
N ILE A 174 -6.32 2.23 6.90
CA ILE A 174 -5.26 1.63 7.70
C ILE A 174 -4.72 2.61 8.75
N GLY A 175 -4.22 2.07 9.85
CA GLY A 175 -3.39 2.78 10.81
C GLY A 175 -1.99 2.18 10.83
N ALA A 176 -0.97 3.03 10.98
CA ALA A 176 0.41 2.60 11.08
C ALA A 176 1.11 3.23 12.29
N VAL A 177 1.86 2.41 13.01
CA VAL A 177 2.69 2.82 14.15
C VAL A 177 4.05 2.14 14.07
N ARG A 178 5.07 2.76 14.68
CA ARG A 178 6.39 2.16 14.84
C ARG A 178 6.56 1.71 16.28
N LEU A 179 7.22 0.58 16.49
CA LEU A 179 7.51 0.03 17.80
C LEU A 179 9.02 -0.13 18.00
N GLY A 180 9.45 0.23 19.21
CA GLY A 180 10.77 -0.04 19.75
C GLY A 180 10.72 -1.02 20.91
N HIS A 181 11.86 -1.56 21.29
CA HIS A 181 12.05 -2.41 22.46
C HIS A 181 13.31 -1.97 23.20
N ILE A 182 13.12 -1.38 24.38
CA ILE A 182 14.19 -0.80 25.23
C ILE A 182 13.93 -1.30 26.65
N ASP A 183 14.96 -1.78 27.35
CA ASP A 183 14.88 -2.23 28.73
C ASP A 183 13.71 -3.20 29.03
N ASN A 184 13.48 -4.15 28.11
CA ASN A 184 12.37 -5.13 28.14
C ASN A 184 10.95 -4.53 28.03
N GLU A 185 10.83 -3.26 27.65
CA GLU A 185 9.56 -2.59 27.41
C GLU A 185 9.38 -2.23 25.93
N ILE A 186 8.14 -2.36 25.45
CA ILE A 186 7.78 -1.99 24.08
C ILE A 186 7.31 -0.55 24.06
N ILE A 187 7.98 0.28 23.26
CA ILE A 187 7.69 1.70 23.14
C ILE A 187 6.97 1.96 21.82
N VAL A 188 5.84 2.68 21.88
CA VAL A 188 5.07 3.10 20.71
C VAL A 188 5.62 4.42 20.17
N ASN A 189 5.78 4.50 18.85
CA ASN A 189 6.37 5.62 18.12
C ASN A 189 7.65 6.16 18.80
N PRO A 190 8.68 5.30 18.96
CA PRO A 190 9.94 5.71 19.58
C PRO A 190 10.57 6.87 18.81
N THR A 191 11.22 7.78 19.53
CA THR A 191 11.98 8.86 18.90
C THR A 191 13.23 8.29 18.21
N ARG A 192 13.89 9.13 17.41
CA ARG A 192 15.13 8.74 16.75
C ARG A 192 16.24 8.33 17.74
N ARG A 193 16.28 8.94 18.93
CA ARG A 193 17.23 8.58 19.99
C ARG A 193 16.88 7.25 20.62
N ASP A 194 15.61 7.05 20.96
CA ASP A 194 15.13 5.78 21.51
C ASP A 194 15.44 4.61 20.57
N LEU A 195 15.32 4.80 19.25
CA LEU A 195 15.64 3.77 18.26
C LEU A 195 17.13 3.41 18.17
N GLU A 196 18.04 4.29 18.59
CA GLU A 196 19.47 3.98 18.62
C GLU A 196 19.78 2.96 19.74
N GLU A 197 19.06 3.06 20.85
CA GLU A 197 19.14 2.15 22.00
C GLU A 197 18.25 0.90 21.85
N SER A 198 17.25 0.97 20.98
CA SER A 198 16.27 -0.09 20.77
C SER A 198 16.86 -1.35 20.12
N THR A 199 16.43 -2.52 20.63
CA THR A 199 16.70 -3.81 20.00
C THR A 199 15.67 -4.17 18.92
N LEU A 200 14.58 -3.41 18.79
CA LEU A 200 13.53 -3.59 17.78
C LEU A 200 13.24 -2.28 17.05
N ASN A 201 13.05 -2.35 15.73
CA ASN A 201 12.46 -1.26 14.95
C ASN A 201 11.45 -1.87 14.01
N LEU A 202 10.17 -1.83 14.39
CA LEU A 202 9.10 -2.50 13.67
C LEU A 202 7.98 -1.50 13.32
N ILE A 203 7.68 -1.36 12.04
CA ILE A 203 6.49 -0.68 11.55
C ILE A 203 5.38 -1.73 11.41
N VAL A 204 4.23 -1.44 12.01
CA VAL A 204 3.03 -2.26 11.90
C VAL A 204 1.95 -1.42 11.22
N ALA A 205 1.44 -1.87 10.08
CA ALA A 205 0.26 -1.32 9.42
C ALA A 205 -0.90 -2.31 9.51
N ALA A 206 -2.02 -1.87 10.06
CA ALA A 206 -3.22 -2.68 10.24
C ALA A 206 -4.48 -1.96 9.72
N ALA A 207 -5.36 -2.72 9.08
CA ALA A 207 -6.69 -2.32 8.67
C ALA A 207 -7.72 -2.62 9.79
N SER A 208 -8.98 -2.26 9.55
CA SER A 208 -10.08 -2.52 10.49
C SER A 208 -10.20 -4.01 10.84
N GLY A 209 -10.66 -4.31 12.06
CA GLY A 209 -10.80 -5.70 12.54
C GLY A 209 -9.49 -6.39 12.94
N ASN A 210 -8.45 -5.63 13.29
CA ASN A 210 -7.11 -6.13 13.65
C ASN A 210 -6.38 -6.86 12.50
N LEU A 211 -6.79 -6.65 11.25
CA LEU A 211 -6.14 -7.26 10.10
C LEU A 211 -4.79 -6.57 9.83
N VAL A 212 -3.69 -7.26 10.14
CA VAL A 212 -2.34 -6.76 9.84
C VAL A 212 -2.09 -6.89 8.34
N VAL A 213 -1.84 -5.76 7.68
CA VAL A 213 -1.61 -5.70 6.22
C VAL A 213 -0.13 -5.79 5.89
N MET A 214 0.70 -5.11 6.68
CA MET A 214 2.14 -4.99 6.40
C MET A 214 2.94 -4.87 7.70
N LEU A 215 4.05 -5.61 7.75
CA LEU A 215 5.08 -5.52 8.77
C LEU A 215 6.41 -5.25 8.07
N GLU A 216 7.15 -4.25 8.53
CA GLU A 216 8.51 -3.95 8.06
C GLU A 216 9.36 -3.62 9.27
N GLY A 217 10.50 -4.29 9.44
CA GLY A 217 11.34 -4.00 10.59
C GLY A 217 12.68 -4.69 10.61
N SER A 218 13.46 -4.34 11.62
CA SER A 218 14.74 -4.96 11.97
C SER A 218 14.77 -5.21 13.47
N ALA A 219 15.48 -6.24 13.89
CA ALA A 219 15.64 -6.59 15.30
C ALA A 219 17.07 -7.10 15.57
N LYS A 220 17.53 -6.91 16.81
CA LYS A 220 18.79 -7.42 17.35
C LYS A 220 18.45 -8.49 18.39
N ASP A 221 18.45 -9.76 17.98
CA ASP A 221 18.27 -10.94 18.85
C ASP A 221 17.12 -10.82 19.87
N ILE A 222 15.92 -10.52 19.38
CA ILE A 222 14.71 -10.43 20.22
C ILE A 222 14.04 -11.80 20.39
N LEU A 223 13.49 -12.06 21.58
CA LEU A 223 12.66 -13.24 21.82
C LEU A 223 11.37 -13.17 21.01
N GLN A 224 10.92 -14.31 20.47
CA GLN A 224 9.68 -14.39 19.68
C GLN A 224 8.46 -13.87 20.45
N GLN A 225 8.41 -14.12 21.77
CA GLN A 225 7.31 -13.67 22.61
C GLN A 225 7.21 -12.14 22.66
N ASP A 226 8.34 -11.44 22.74
CA ASP A 226 8.37 -9.98 22.80
C ASP A 226 8.07 -9.35 21.43
N LEU A 227 8.51 -9.99 20.33
CA LEU A 227 8.08 -9.62 18.98
C LEU A 227 6.55 -9.74 18.82
N LEU A 228 5.95 -10.83 19.31
CA LEU A 228 4.50 -11.02 19.26
C LEU A 228 3.75 -10.02 20.13
N LYS A 229 4.28 -9.70 21.33
CA LYS A 229 3.73 -8.62 22.17
C LYS A 229 3.79 -7.28 21.44
N ALA A 230 4.90 -6.99 20.76
CA ALA A 230 5.05 -5.76 19.98
C ALA A 230 3.99 -5.71 18.87
N ILE A 231 3.88 -6.74 18.02
CA ILE A 231 2.86 -6.78 16.97
C ILE A 231 1.45 -6.55 17.53
N LYS A 232 1.08 -7.22 18.63
CA LYS A 232 -0.23 -7.05 19.28
C LYS A 232 -0.46 -5.61 19.75
N LEU A 233 0.52 -5.00 20.41
CA LEU A 233 0.42 -3.60 20.86
C LEU A 233 0.30 -2.65 19.67
N GLY A 234 1.12 -2.85 18.63
CA GLY A 234 1.09 -2.04 17.41
C GLY A 234 -0.24 -2.12 16.68
N THR A 235 -0.80 -3.32 16.54
CA THR A 235 -2.13 -3.51 15.93
C THR A 235 -3.21 -2.79 16.73
N LYS A 236 -3.15 -2.83 18.07
CA LYS A 236 -4.11 -2.13 18.95
C LYS A 236 -4.07 -0.61 18.76
N GLU A 237 -2.87 -0.02 18.75
CA GLU A 237 -2.71 1.43 18.52
C GLU A 237 -3.11 1.82 17.09
N ALA A 238 -2.80 0.99 16.10
CA ALA A 238 -3.25 1.19 14.73
C ALA A 238 -4.79 1.19 14.62
N GLN A 239 -5.51 0.35 15.38
CA GLN A 239 -6.98 0.39 15.39
C GLN A 239 -7.54 1.72 15.89
N ASN A 240 -6.87 2.39 16.85
CA ASN A 240 -7.31 3.71 17.32
C ASN A 240 -7.24 4.74 16.19
N ILE A 241 -6.18 4.67 15.36
CA ILE A 241 -6.04 5.49 14.16
C ILE A 241 -7.16 5.16 13.15
N VAL A 242 -7.37 3.88 12.84
CA VAL A 242 -8.41 3.41 11.90
C VAL A 242 -9.78 3.97 12.28
N ARG A 243 -10.21 3.80 13.53
CA ARG A 243 -11.51 4.32 14.03
C ARG A 243 -11.64 5.84 13.90
N SER A 244 -10.53 6.54 14.11
CA SER A 244 -10.49 8.00 14.00
C SER A 244 -10.60 8.45 12.54
N ILE A 245 -9.96 7.72 11.61
CA ILE A 245 -10.11 7.96 10.17
C ILE A 245 -11.52 7.60 9.68
N GLU A 246 -12.11 6.50 10.14
CA GLU A 246 -13.50 6.12 9.82
C GLU A 246 -14.49 7.20 10.29
N LYS A 247 -14.28 7.78 11.47
CA LYS A 247 -15.07 8.91 11.97
C LYS A 247 -14.93 10.14 11.05
N LEU A 248 -13.70 10.50 10.68
CA LEU A 248 -13.45 11.59 9.73
C LEU A 248 -14.10 11.32 8.37
N GLN A 249 -14.04 10.08 7.88
CA GLN A 249 -14.63 9.67 6.62
C GLN A 249 -16.16 9.81 6.65
N LYS A 250 -16.80 9.46 7.76
CA LYS A 250 -18.25 9.63 7.92
C LYS A 250 -18.67 11.10 7.89
N ASP A 251 -17.90 11.97 8.53
CA ASP A 251 -18.27 13.38 8.70
C ASP A 251 -17.86 14.26 7.49
N TYR A 252 -16.75 13.93 6.82
CA TYR A 252 -16.13 14.78 5.78
C TYR A 252 -15.71 14.04 4.50
N GLY A 253 -15.90 12.71 4.43
CA GLY A 253 -15.50 11.92 3.28
C GLY A 253 -16.36 12.20 2.05
N LYS A 254 -15.73 12.16 0.88
CA LYS A 254 -16.45 12.19 -0.40
C LYS A 254 -17.13 10.85 -0.66
N MET A 255 -18.27 10.88 -1.36
CA MET A 255 -18.91 9.66 -1.86
C MET A 255 -17.94 8.92 -2.80
N LYS A 256 -17.82 7.61 -2.63
CA LYS A 256 -16.96 6.79 -3.48
C LYS A 256 -17.50 6.78 -4.91
N ARG A 257 -16.63 6.99 -5.89
CA ARG A 257 -17.01 6.95 -7.31
C ARG A 257 -17.38 5.52 -7.68
N GLU A 258 -18.47 5.39 -8.42
CA GLU A 258 -18.77 4.15 -9.11
C GLU A 258 -17.76 4.00 -10.25
N TYR A 259 -17.33 2.77 -10.48
CA TYR A 259 -16.46 2.42 -11.60
C TYR A 259 -17.02 1.16 -12.24
N GLU A 260 -16.89 1.10 -13.57
CA GLU A 260 -17.28 -0.07 -14.33
C GLU A 260 -16.40 -1.24 -13.89
N THR A 261 -17.04 -2.22 -13.25
CA THR A 261 -16.44 -3.52 -13.06
C THR A 261 -16.62 -4.29 -14.37
N GLN A 262 -15.62 -5.09 -14.75
CA GLN A 262 -15.76 -5.94 -15.92
C GLN A 262 -17.00 -6.81 -15.77
N THR A 263 -17.82 -6.88 -16.82
CA THR A 263 -18.97 -7.79 -16.84
C THR A 263 -18.46 -9.20 -16.59
N PRO A 264 -19.05 -9.91 -15.61
CA PRO A 264 -18.65 -11.29 -15.35
C PRO A 264 -18.89 -12.12 -16.61
N LEU A 265 -17.97 -13.04 -16.89
CA LEU A 265 -18.16 -14.04 -17.95
C LEU A 265 -19.41 -14.87 -17.67
N GLU A 266 -20.06 -15.33 -18.72
CA GLU A 266 -21.15 -16.28 -18.59
C GLU A 266 -20.67 -17.54 -17.87
N GLN A 267 -21.49 -18.05 -16.93
CA GLN A 267 -21.13 -19.21 -16.12
C GLN A 267 -20.80 -20.43 -16.98
N SER A 268 -21.48 -20.60 -18.11
CA SER A 268 -21.22 -21.64 -19.12
C SER A 268 -19.76 -21.63 -19.62
N ILE A 269 -19.19 -20.45 -19.84
CA ILE A 269 -17.82 -20.27 -20.31
C ILE A 269 -16.84 -20.58 -19.18
N VAL A 270 -17.14 -20.12 -17.97
CA VAL A 270 -16.33 -20.43 -16.77
C VAL A 270 -16.26 -21.94 -16.55
N ASP A 271 -17.39 -22.62 -16.60
CA ASP A 271 -17.49 -24.07 -16.42
C ASP A 271 -16.76 -24.83 -17.54
N SER A 272 -16.81 -24.31 -18.77
CA SER A 272 -16.07 -24.85 -19.92
C SER A 272 -14.55 -24.74 -19.72
N VAL A 273 -14.06 -23.56 -19.30
CA VAL A 273 -12.64 -23.36 -18.97
C VAL A 273 -12.21 -24.31 -17.86
N GLN A 274 -13.02 -24.45 -16.81
CA GLN A 274 -12.72 -25.37 -15.70
C GLN A 274 -12.68 -26.82 -16.17
N THR A 275 -13.64 -27.28 -16.96
CA THR A 275 -13.71 -28.66 -17.45
C THR A 275 -12.50 -29.00 -18.33
N LEU A 276 -12.10 -28.09 -19.21
CA LEU A 276 -10.98 -28.31 -20.14
C LEU A 276 -9.60 -28.23 -19.49
N SER A 277 -9.46 -27.46 -18.41
CA SER A 277 -8.15 -27.16 -17.80
C SER A 277 -7.87 -27.90 -16.50
N SER A 278 -8.88 -28.19 -15.67
CA SER A 278 -8.64 -28.52 -14.27
C SER A 278 -7.84 -29.81 -14.04
N MET A 279 -8.17 -30.88 -14.76
CA MET A 279 -7.44 -32.16 -14.66
C MET A 279 -5.99 -32.01 -15.11
N LYS A 280 -5.77 -31.37 -16.27
CA LYS A 280 -4.42 -31.15 -16.81
C LYS A 280 -3.58 -30.23 -15.92
N ILE A 281 -4.18 -29.19 -15.33
CA ILE A 281 -3.50 -28.34 -14.35
C ILE A 281 -3.06 -29.19 -13.16
N ARG A 282 -3.92 -30.07 -12.63
CA ARG A 282 -3.59 -30.95 -11.50
C ARG A 282 -2.47 -31.92 -11.84
N GLU A 283 -2.45 -32.48 -13.04
CA GLU A 283 -1.37 -33.35 -13.53
C GLU A 283 -0.03 -32.61 -13.59
N ILE A 284 0.00 -31.43 -14.24
CA ILE A 284 1.23 -30.62 -14.38
C ILE A 284 1.76 -30.16 -13.03
N LEU A 285 0.89 -29.77 -12.10
CA LEU A 285 1.29 -29.27 -10.78
C LEU A 285 1.72 -30.38 -9.81
N SER A 286 1.21 -31.60 -9.99
CA SER A 286 1.57 -32.78 -9.19
C SER A 286 2.83 -33.48 -9.70
N ASP A 287 3.26 -33.22 -10.94
CA ASP A 287 4.50 -33.79 -11.47
C ASP A 287 5.73 -33.04 -10.93
N HIS A 288 6.46 -33.72 -10.03
CA HIS A 288 7.67 -33.20 -9.41
C HIS A 288 8.91 -33.26 -10.32
N ASN A 289 8.85 -33.95 -11.47
CA ASN A 289 9.95 -33.97 -12.43
C ASN A 289 10.07 -32.65 -13.20
N HIS A 290 9.02 -31.83 -13.19
CA HIS A 290 9.05 -30.52 -13.80
C HIS A 290 9.97 -29.55 -13.05
N ASP A 291 10.97 -29.02 -13.76
CA ASP A 291 11.67 -27.81 -13.36
C ASP A 291 10.77 -26.56 -13.51
N LYS A 292 11.24 -25.40 -13.05
CA LYS A 292 10.43 -24.15 -13.13
C LYS A 292 10.05 -23.83 -14.58
N LEU A 293 11.01 -23.93 -15.51
CA LEU A 293 10.82 -23.52 -16.90
C LEU A 293 9.89 -24.47 -17.66
N SER A 294 10.08 -25.79 -17.51
CA SER A 294 9.18 -26.77 -18.14
C SER A 294 7.76 -26.67 -17.62
N ARG A 295 7.56 -26.41 -16.31
CA ARG A 295 6.23 -26.19 -15.74
C ARG A 295 5.56 -24.95 -16.31
N ASP A 296 6.28 -23.84 -16.39
CA ASP A 296 5.76 -22.58 -16.94
C ASP A 296 5.38 -22.75 -18.43
N ASN A 297 6.19 -23.49 -19.19
CA ASN A 297 5.90 -23.83 -20.58
C ASN A 297 4.66 -24.71 -20.72
N ALA A 298 4.56 -25.80 -19.94
CA ALA A 298 3.42 -26.71 -19.97
C ALA A 298 2.10 -26.00 -19.62
N ILE A 299 2.10 -25.12 -18.61
CA ILE A 299 0.94 -24.29 -18.26
C ILE A 299 0.60 -23.31 -19.40
N SER A 300 1.61 -22.70 -20.03
CA SER A 300 1.39 -21.78 -21.14
C SER A 300 0.81 -22.48 -22.38
N GLU A 301 1.31 -23.67 -22.72
CA GLU A 301 0.78 -24.51 -23.80
C GLU A 301 -0.66 -24.96 -23.52
N LEU A 302 -0.94 -25.39 -22.29
CA LEU A 302 -2.30 -25.73 -21.86
C LEU A 302 -3.22 -24.53 -22.00
N ARG A 303 -2.79 -23.36 -21.53
CA ARG A 303 -3.54 -22.11 -21.67
C ARG A 303 -3.85 -21.82 -23.13
N GLN A 304 -2.85 -21.87 -24.02
CA GLN A 304 -3.07 -21.65 -25.47
C GLN A 304 -4.05 -22.67 -26.06
N THR A 305 -3.96 -23.93 -25.65
CA THR A 305 -4.87 -24.99 -26.12
C THR A 305 -6.32 -24.71 -25.71
N VAL A 306 -6.55 -24.36 -24.44
CA VAL A 306 -7.88 -24.02 -23.92
C VAL A 306 -8.42 -22.76 -24.61
N MET A 307 -7.58 -21.73 -24.79
CA MET A 307 -7.99 -20.52 -25.51
C MET A 307 -8.36 -20.83 -26.97
N ASN A 308 -7.60 -21.71 -27.65
CA ASN A 308 -7.88 -22.10 -29.03
C ASN A 308 -9.20 -22.84 -29.17
N GLN A 309 -9.55 -23.69 -28.21
CA GLN A 309 -10.83 -24.42 -28.18
C GLN A 309 -12.03 -23.51 -27.91
N LEU A 310 -11.81 -22.37 -27.25
CA LEU A 310 -12.85 -21.39 -26.92
C LEU A 310 -12.87 -20.18 -27.88
N ARG A 311 -12.07 -20.18 -28.95
CA ARG A 311 -12.03 -19.07 -29.93
C ARG A 311 -13.36 -18.79 -30.61
N GLU A 312 -14.23 -19.79 -30.70
CA GLU A 312 -15.56 -19.66 -31.30
C GLU A 312 -16.58 -19.01 -30.36
N THR A 313 -16.26 -18.86 -29.07
CA THR A 313 -17.09 -18.09 -28.14
C THR A 313 -16.82 -16.59 -28.33
N GLU A 314 -17.87 -15.75 -28.32
CA GLU A 314 -17.76 -14.29 -28.47
C GLU A 314 -17.11 -13.57 -27.27
N ALA A 315 -16.43 -14.30 -26.38
CA ALA A 315 -15.83 -13.76 -25.17
C ALA A 315 -14.50 -13.04 -25.44
N ASP A 316 -14.23 -12.00 -24.65
CA ASP A 316 -12.95 -11.29 -24.70
C ASP A 316 -11.80 -12.21 -24.23
N LEU A 317 -10.72 -12.25 -25.03
CA LEU A 317 -9.54 -13.06 -24.76
C LEU A 317 -8.89 -12.72 -23.41
N ASN A 318 -8.92 -11.45 -23.00
CA ASN A 318 -8.36 -11.05 -21.71
C ASN A 318 -9.15 -11.65 -20.54
N GLN A 319 -10.48 -11.63 -20.63
CA GLN A 319 -11.36 -12.21 -19.61
C GLN A 319 -11.18 -13.73 -19.52
N LEU A 320 -11.04 -14.41 -20.66
CA LEU A 320 -10.76 -15.84 -20.69
C LEU A 320 -9.41 -16.17 -20.03
N GLN A 321 -8.37 -15.36 -20.29
CA GLN A 321 -7.07 -15.53 -19.65
C GLN A 321 -7.14 -15.31 -18.13
N ASP A 322 -7.87 -14.30 -17.67
CA ASP A 322 -8.07 -14.03 -16.25
C ASP A 322 -8.87 -15.14 -15.56
N CYS A 323 -9.86 -15.71 -16.24
CA CYS A 323 -10.61 -16.88 -15.77
C CYS A 323 -9.69 -18.10 -15.62
N PHE A 324 -8.87 -18.40 -16.63
CA PHE A 324 -7.89 -19.49 -16.57
C PHE A 324 -6.89 -19.28 -15.43
N ASN A 325 -6.35 -18.08 -15.27
CA ASN A 325 -5.41 -17.74 -14.19
C ASN A 325 -6.06 -17.87 -12.80
N THR A 326 -7.34 -17.52 -12.68
CA THR A 326 -8.11 -17.68 -11.45
C THR A 326 -8.29 -19.16 -11.11
N ASN A 327 -8.66 -19.99 -12.10
CA ASN A 327 -8.78 -21.44 -11.93
C ASN A 327 -7.43 -22.06 -11.54
N LEU A 328 -6.35 -21.71 -12.24
CA LEU A 328 -4.99 -22.15 -11.93
C LEU A 328 -4.60 -21.84 -10.47
N ARG A 329 -4.84 -20.60 -10.02
CA ARG A 329 -4.57 -20.20 -8.62
C ARG A 329 -5.39 -21.00 -7.62
N GLN A 330 -6.66 -21.26 -7.93
CA GLN A 330 -7.56 -22.02 -7.06
C GLN A 330 -7.09 -23.48 -6.94
N ILE A 331 -6.80 -24.14 -8.07
CA ILE A 331 -6.32 -25.53 -8.09
C ILE A 331 -4.98 -25.65 -7.38
N PHE A 332 -4.04 -24.74 -7.63
CA PHE A 332 -2.74 -24.74 -6.96
C PHE A 332 -2.90 -24.65 -5.43
N ARG A 333 -3.80 -23.80 -4.93
CA ARG A 333 -4.10 -23.70 -3.50
C ARG A 333 -4.74 -24.97 -2.97
N GLN A 334 -5.73 -25.52 -3.67
CA GLN A 334 -6.41 -26.77 -3.29
C GLN A 334 -5.43 -27.93 -3.17
N LEU A 335 -4.55 -28.11 -4.14
CA LEU A 335 -3.55 -29.18 -4.13
C LEU A 335 -2.64 -29.10 -2.89
N ILE A 336 -2.19 -27.90 -2.52
CA ILE A 336 -1.36 -27.72 -1.32
C ILE A 336 -2.12 -28.15 -0.06
N PHE A 337 -3.40 -27.78 0.07
CA PHE A 337 -4.21 -28.16 1.24
C PHE A 337 -4.65 -29.62 1.24
N GLU A 338 -4.81 -30.26 0.07
CA GLU A 338 -5.22 -31.66 -0.05
C GLU A 338 -4.05 -32.62 0.18
N THR A 339 -2.86 -32.25 -0.28
CA THR A 339 -1.68 -33.15 -0.29
C THR A 339 -0.64 -32.81 0.77
N ASP A 340 -0.69 -31.62 1.37
CA ASP A 340 0.37 -31.04 2.23
C ASP A 340 1.78 -31.06 1.56
N THR A 341 1.79 -31.09 0.23
CA THR A 341 3.00 -31.04 -0.59
C THR A 341 2.96 -29.86 -1.55
N ARG A 342 4.14 -29.30 -1.82
CA ARG A 342 4.33 -28.20 -2.76
C ARG A 342 4.54 -28.76 -4.17
N CYS A 343 4.41 -27.89 -5.18
CA CYS A 343 4.63 -28.28 -6.59
C CYS A 343 6.04 -28.79 -6.91
N ASP A 344 7.02 -28.52 -6.05
CA ASP A 344 8.39 -29.04 -6.15
C ASP A 344 8.63 -30.30 -5.30
N GLY A 345 7.57 -30.92 -4.76
CA GLY A 345 7.61 -32.18 -4.00
C GLY A 345 7.98 -32.01 -2.52
N ARG A 346 8.27 -30.78 -2.08
CA ARG A 346 8.66 -30.51 -0.68
C ARG A 346 7.44 -30.45 0.24
N HIS A 347 7.63 -30.88 1.47
CA HIS A 347 6.67 -30.63 2.55
C HIS A 347 6.63 -29.15 2.93
N LEU A 348 5.60 -28.74 3.68
CA LEU A 348 5.41 -27.35 4.11
C LEU A 348 6.57 -26.83 4.98
N ASP A 349 7.18 -27.72 5.77
CA ASP A 349 8.27 -27.40 6.70
C ASP A 349 9.67 -27.64 6.10
N GLU A 350 9.75 -28.12 4.86
CA GLU A 350 11.01 -28.51 4.24
C GLU A 350 11.66 -27.36 3.45
N LEU A 351 12.92 -27.08 3.78
CA LEU A 351 13.76 -26.12 3.05
C LEU A 351 14.30 -26.73 1.75
N ARG A 352 14.61 -25.88 0.77
CA ARG A 352 15.34 -26.34 -0.43
C ARG A 352 16.75 -26.76 -0.05
N LYS A 353 17.38 -27.60 -0.88
CA LYS A 353 18.79 -27.98 -0.72
C LYS A 353 19.66 -26.75 -0.91
N ILE A 354 20.38 -26.35 0.13
CA ILE A 354 21.30 -25.22 0.08
C ILE A 354 22.71 -25.78 -0.11
N ASN A 355 23.38 -25.35 -1.18
CA ASN A 355 24.81 -25.59 -1.35
C ASN A 355 25.57 -24.30 -0.99
N CYS A 356 26.61 -24.44 -0.16
CA CYS A 356 27.40 -23.32 0.34
C CYS A 356 28.87 -23.52 -0.05
N GLU A 357 29.41 -22.57 -0.80
CA GLU A 357 30.82 -22.57 -1.20
C GLU A 357 31.50 -21.28 -0.71
N CYS A 358 32.67 -21.43 -0.11
CA CYS A 358 33.48 -20.30 0.37
C CYS A 358 34.69 -20.10 -0.55
N ALA A 359 35.15 -18.86 -0.68
CA ALA A 359 36.35 -18.52 -1.45
C ALA A 359 36.29 -18.95 -2.94
N VAL A 360 35.10 -18.82 -3.56
CA VAL A 360 34.86 -19.14 -4.99
C VAL A 360 35.78 -18.35 -5.93
N SER A 361 36.24 -17.17 -5.49
CA SER A 361 37.21 -16.39 -6.25
C SER A 361 38.40 -16.01 -5.39
N THR A 362 39.60 -16.15 -5.96
CA THR A 362 40.88 -15.84 -5.33
C THR A 362 41.19 -14.34 -5.27
N TRP A 363 40.47 -13.52 -6.07
CA TRP A 363 40.66 -12.06 -6.15
C TRP A 363 39.69 -11.26 -5.29
N THR A 364 38.61 -11.87 -4.81
CA THR A 364 37.67 -11.25 -3.86
C THR A 364 38.11 -11.48 -2.43
N ASN A 365 37.73 -10.58 -1.52
CA ASN A 365 37.95 -10.78 -0.08
C ASN A 365 37.51 -12.20 0.35
N PRO A 366 38.31 -12.91 1.17
CA PRO A 366 38.09 -14.32 1.52
C PRO A 366 36.80 -14.61 2.31
N GLY A 367 35.99 -13.59 2.62
CA GLY A 367 34.70 -13.72 3.30
C GLY A 367 33.48 -13.90 2.39
N ALA A 368 33.64 -14.00 1.07
CA ALA A 368 32.51 -14.22 0.17
C ALA A 368 32.07 -15.70 0.22
N VAL A 369 30.83 -15.92 0.69
CA VAL A 369 30.14 -17.21 0.67
C VAL A 369 29.08 -17.16 -0.43
N TYR A 370 29.16 -18.08 -1.38
CA TYR A 370 28.12 -18.31 -2.37
C TYR A 370 27.17 -19.37 -1.85
N CYS A 371 25.91 -18.98 -1.66
CA CYS A 371 24.82 -19.91 -1.35
C CYS A 371 23.91 -20.01 -2.57
N SER A 372 23.75 -21.21 -3.13
CA SER A 372 22.74 -21.50 -4.15
C SER A 372 21.61 -22.34 -3.53
N ILE A 373 20.37 -21.98 -3.87
CA ILE A 373 19.13 -22.59 -3.39
C ILE A 373 18.48 -23.41 -4.51
#